data_AF-A0A953UJT7-F1
#
_entry.id   AF-A0A953UJT7-F1
#
_cell.length_a   1.000
_cell.length_b   1.000
_cell.length_c   1.000
_cell.angle_alpha   90.00
_cell.angle_beta   90.00
_cell.angle_gamma   90.00
#
_symmetry.space_group_name_H-M   'P 1'
#
loop_
_entity.id
_entity.type
_entity.pdbx_description
1 polymer ?
#
loop_
_entity_poly.entity_id
_entity_poly.type
_entity_poly.pdbx_seq_one_letter_code
_entity_poly.pdbx_strand_id
1 'polypeptide(L)'
;MLVFFVVIIGLLGTFVLAAAGLTYIVVAVADRHACPVRVPATMLLGYVAGLLFVWILVPRNWTLPFWTTLAATVNAAKYGHPVEHAAEGIVIWMMLGAVVGSFVGGSVAHLVGEFLRRRRVVQAH
;
A
#
# COMPACT_ATOMS: atom_id res chain seq x y z
N MET A 1 -16.89 -10.00 13.94
CA MET A 1 -17.52 -9.22 12.85
C MET A 1 -16.69 -8.02 12.41
N LEU A 2 -16.18 -7.19 13.33
CA LEU A 2 -15.35 -6.01 13.00
C LEU A 2 -14.07 -6.38 12.20
N VAL A 3 -13.35 -7.42 12.64
CA VAL A 3 -12.15 -7.92 11.95
C VAL A 3 -12.48 -8.36 10.51
N PHE A 4 -13.59 -9.05 10.30
CA PHE A 4 -14.04 -9.50 8.98
C PHE A 4 -14.38 -8.33 8.05
N PHE A 5 -15.01 -7.27 8.58
CA PHE A 5 -15.29 -6.04 7.84
C PHE A 5 -14.00 -5.30 7.43
N VAL A 6 -13.04 -5.21 8.34
CA VAL A 6 -11.73 -4.59 8.06
C VAL A 6 -10.95 -5.39 7.01
N VAL A 7 -11.01 -6.72 7.05
CA VAL A 7 -10.40 -7.60 6.04
C VAL A 7 -11.03 -7.39 4.66
N ILE A 8 -12.37 -7.36 4.58
CA ILE A 8 -13.06 -7.14 3.32
C ILE A 8 -12.72 -5.77 2.75
N ILE A 9 -12.77 -4.72 3.57
CA ILE A 9 -12.45 -3.35 3.12
C ILE A 9 -10.98 -3.22 2.69
N GLY A 10 -10.05 -3.85 3.44
CA GLY A 10 -8.63 -3.87 3.10
C GLY A 10 -8.34 -4.61 1.80
N LEU A 11 -8.94 -5.79 1.61
CA LEU A 11 -8.82 -6.57 0.38
C LEU A 11 -9.44 -5.82 -0.81
N LEU A 12 -10.64 -5.26 -0.64
CA LEU A 12 -11.34 -4.51 -1.68
C LEU A 12 -10.54 -3.25 -2.06
N GLY A 13 -9.99 -2.53 -1.08
CA GLY A 13 -9.11 -1.39 -1.31
C GLY A 13 -7.83 -1.79 -2.05
N THR A 14 -7.23 -2.93 -1.71
CA THR A 14 -6.04 -3.47 -2.39
C THR A 14 -6.36 -3.87 -3.83
N PHE A 15 -7.50 -4.54 -4.07
CA PHE A 15 -7.96 -4.91 -5.41
C PHE A 15 -8.29 -3.70 -6.27
N VAL A 16 -8.97 -2.68 -5.70
CA VAL A 16 -9.27 -1.43 -6.40
C VAL A 16 -7.98 -0.67 -6.72
N LEU A 17 -7.00 -0.62 -5.81
CA LEU A 17 -5.70 0.00 -6.07
C LEU A 17 -4.89 -0.75 -7.12
N ALA A 18 -4.89 -2.08 -7.08
CA ALA A 18 -4.23 -2.91 -8.07
C ALA A 18 -4.87 -2.75 -9.46
N ALA A 19 -6.21 -2.82 -9.53
CA ALA A 19 -6.95 -2.63 -10.77
C ALA A 19 -6.78 -1.21 -11.31
N ALA A 20 -6.97 -0.18 -10.48
CA ALA A 20 -6.83 1.22 -10.89
C ALA A 20 -5.39 1.56 -11.30
N GLY A 21 -4.40 1.06 -10.56
CA GLY A 21 -2.98 1.20 -10.91
C GLY A 21 -2.63 0.52 -12.23
N LEU A 22 -3.12 -0.71 -12.44
CA LEU A 22 -2.92 -1.45 -13.68
C LEU A 22 -3.63 -0.79 -14.87
N THR A 23 -4.90 -0.40 -14.71
CA THR A 23 -5.67 0.34 -15.72
C THR A 23 -4.98 1.66 -16.05
N TYR A 24 -4.49 2.40 -15.06
CA TYR A 24 -3.76 3.64 -15.28
C TYR A 24 -2.45 3.41 -16.06
N ILE A 25 -1.67 2.37 -15.71
CA ILE A 25 -0.44 2.02 -16.46
C ILE A 25 -0.79 1.64 -17.90
N VAL A 26 -1.83 0.82 -18.12
CA VAL A 26 -2.27 0.41 -19.46
C VAL A 26 -2.70 1.62 -20.28
N VAL A 27 -3.51 2.52 -19.71
CA VAL A 27 -3.94 3.76 -20.38
C VAL A 27 -2.74 4.68 -20.66
N ALA A 28 -1.82 4.86 -19.71
CA ALA A 28 -0.64 5.70 -19.88
C ALA A 28 0.34 5.15 -20.93
N VAL A 29 0.46 3.82 -21.05
CA VAL A 29 1.27 3.16 -22.10
C VAL A 29 0.55 3.22 -23.46
N ALA A 30 -0.77 3.05 -23.48
CA ALA A 30 -1.58 3.10 -24.70
C ALA A 30 -1.64 4.51 -25.30
N ASP A 31 -1.69 5.55 -24.47
CA ASP A 31 -1.83 6.92 -24.95
C ASP A 31 -0.55 7.52 -25.56
N ARG A 32 0.64 6.90 -25.39
CA ARG A 32 1.96 7.40 -25.88
C ARG A 32 2.27 8.89 -25.62
N HIS A 33 1.45 9.60 -24.86
CA HIS A 33 1.65 10.97 -24.44
C HIS A 33 2.41 10.99 -23.12
N ALA A 34 3.27 12.00 -22.95
CA ALA A 34 4.21 12.17 -21.84
C ALA A 34 3.51 12.38 -20.47
N CYS A 35 2.72 11.40 -20.03
CA CYS A 35 2.14 11.35 -18.71
C CYS A 35 3.22 10.89 -17.72
N PRO A 36 3.52 11.69 -16.67
CA PRO A 36 4.68 11.44 -15.83
C PRO A 36 4.46 10.18 -14.98
N VAL A 37 5.31 9.17 -15.21
CA VAL A 37 5.45 7.92 -14.43
C VAL A 37 5.62 8.16 -12.91
N ARG A 38 5.82 9.42 -12.51
CA ARG A 38 5.95 9.86 -11.11
C ARG A 38 4.78 9.46 -10.22
N VAL A 39 3.53 9.59 -10.68
CA VAL A 39 2.35 9.27 -9.83
C VAL A 39 2.27 7.77 -9.51
N PRO A 40 2.28 6.84 -10.48
CA PRO A 40 2.25 5.42 -10.16
C PRO A 40 3.51 4.97 -9.39
N ALA A 41 4.69 5.53 -9.70
CA ALA A 41 5.92 5.20 -8.97
C ALA A 41 5.85 5.61 -7.49
N THR A 42 5.33 6.81 -7.19
CA THR A 42 5.19 7.30 -5.81
C THR A 42 4.07 6.60 -5.05
N MET A 43 2.98 6.19 -5.72
CA MET A 43 1.97 5.30 -5.13
C MET A 43 2.58 3.95 -4.74
N LEU A 44 3.38 3.34 -5.61
CA LEU A 44 4.06 2.08 -5.31
C LEU A 44 5.05 2.22 -4.13
N LEU A 45 5.85 3.29 -4.13
CA LEU A 45 6.76 3.59 -3.02
C LEU A 45 5.99 3.85 -1.72
N GLY A 46 4.90 4.59 -1.78
CA GLY A 46 4.01 4.82 -0.65
C GLY A 46 3.41 3.53 -0.11
N TYR A 47 3.01 2.62 -0.99
CA TYR A 47 2.49 1.30 -0.62
C TYR A 47 3.53 0.49 0.17
N VAL A 48 4.75 0.38 -0.36
CA VAL A 48 5.84 -0.33 0.30
C VAL A 48 6.22 0.35 1.62
N ALA A 49 6.30 1.68 1.64
CA ALA A 49 6.63 2.44 2.85
C ALA A 49 5.57 2.26 3.95
N GLY A 50 4.28 2.25 3.59
CA GLY A 50 3.18 2.01 4.52
C GLY A 50 3.21 0.61 5.12
N LEU A 51 3.54 -0.40 4.31
CA LEU A 51 3.73 -1.78 4.75
C LEU A 51 4.89 -1.88 5.75
N LEU A 52 6.05 -1.29 5.41
CA LEU A 52 7.24 -1.31 6.25
C LEU A 52 7.05 -0.52 7.56
N PHE A 53 6.33 0.60 7.51
CA PHE A 53 6.02 1.40 8.68
C PHE A 53 5.25 0.59 9.73
N VAL A 54 4.23 -0.14 9.30
CA VAL A 54 3.47 -1.02 10.21
C VAL A 54 4.34 -2.17 10.70
N TRP A 55 5.18 -2.76 9.86
CA TRP A 55 6.11 -3.82 10.27
C TRP A 55 7.07 -3.39 11.39
N ILE A 56 7.56 -2.15 11.35
CA ILE A 56 8.44 -1.59 12.41
C ILE A 56 7.68 -1.39 13.73
N LEU A 57 6.36 -1.18 13.67
CA LEU A 57 5.50 -1.01 14.86
C LEU A 57 5.01 -2.33 15.44
N VAL A 58 5.29 -3.47 14.79
CA VAL A 58 4.97 -4.79 15.35
C VAL A 58 5.63 -4.92 16.73
N PRO A 59 4.90 -5.38 17.75
CA PRO A 59 5.42 -5.51 19.11
C PRO A 59 6.75 -6.27 19.16
N ARG A 60 7.73 -5.78 19.95
CA ARG A 60 9.07 -6.40 20.05
C ARG A 60 9.07 -7.84 20.56
N ASN A 61 7.99 -8.27 21.22
CA ASN A 61 7.81 -9.65 21.65
C ASN A 61 7.36 -10.59 20.51
N TRP A 62 7.06 -10.06 19.32
CA TRP A 62 6.85 -10.85 18.12
C TRP A 62 8.20 -11.30 17.54
N THR A 63 8.47 -12.59 17.61
CA THR A 63 9.79 -13.15 17.25
C THR A 63 9.81 -13.79 15.86
N LEU A 64 8.65 -13.97 15.22
CA LEU A 64 8.56 -14.60 13.91
C LEU A 64 8.97 -13.62 12.80
N PRO A 65 9.83 -14.05 11.84
CA PRO A 65 10.15 -13.22 10.70
C PRO A 65 8.93 -13.05 9.79
N PHE A 66 8.99 -12.07 8.88
CA PHE A 66 7.87 -11.68 8.02
C PHE A 66 7.23 -12.86 7.26
N TRP A 67 8.05 -13.65 6.57
CA TRP A 67 7.56 -14.80 5.79
C TRP A 67 6.91 -15.88 6.66
N THR A 68 7.42 -16.09 7.87
CA THR A 68 6.82 -17.04 8.83
C THR A 68 5.55 -16.47 9.43
N THR A 69 5.46 -15.15 9.61
CA THR A 69 4.24 -14.46 10.05
C THR A 69 3.14 -14.63 9.00
N LEU A 70 3.44 -14.44 7.71
CA LEU A 70 2.52 -14.74 6.61
C LEU A 70 2.11 -16.23 6.58
N ALA A 71 3.05 -17.14 6.79
CA ALA A 71 2.72 -18.57 6.86
C ALA A 71 1.87 -18.92 8.10
N ALA A 72 2.04 -18.18 9.19
CA ALA A 72 1.30 -18.38 10.43
C ALA A 72 -0.16 -17.93 10.33
N THR A 73 -0.49 -16.98 9.45
CA THR A 73 -1.89 -16.50 9.29
C THR A 73 -2.84 -17.54 8.69
N VAL A 74 -2.34 -18.64 8.14
CA VAL A 74 -3.15 -19.66 7.47
C VAL A 74 -2.91 -21.07 8.01
N ASN A 75 -2.19 -21.21 9.12
CA ASN A 75 -1.77 -22.51 9.63
C ASN A 75 -1.83 -22.59 11.16
N ALA A 76 -3.04 -22.53 11.70
CA ALA A 76 -3.34 -22.81 13.11
C ALA A 76 -2.73 -24.12 13.60
N ALA A 77 -2.76 -25.17 12.77
CA ALA A 77 -2.35 -26.52 13.15
C ALA A 77 -0.84 -26.59 13.48
N LYS A 78 -0.02 -25.80 12.80
CA LYS A 78 1.43 -25.76 13.01
C LYS A 78 1.86 -24.76 14.08
N TYR A 79 1.23 -23.59 14.13
CA TYR A 79 1.69 -22.47 14.98
C TYR A 79 0.81 -22.21 16.20
N GLY A 80 -0.37 -22.82 16.27
CA GLY A 80 -1.37 -22.62 17.31
C GLY A 80 -2.29 -21.43 17.02
N HIS A 81 -3.56 -21.57 17.43
CA HIS A 81 -4.58 -20.52 17.24
C HIS A 81 -4.20 -19.13 17.77
N PRO A 82 -3.56 -18.98 18.94
CA PRO A 82 -3.18 -17.64 19.43
C PRO A 82 -2.16 -16.94 18.52
N VAL A 83 -1.22 -17.70 17.95
CA VAL A 83 -0.17 -17.18 17.06
C VAL A 83 -0.76 -16.83 15.70
N GLU A 84 -1.61 -17.70 15.15
CA GLU A 84 -2.34 -17.42 13.91
C GLU A 84 -3.14 -16.12 14.01
N HIS A 85 -3.93 -15.96 15.07
CA HIS A 85 -4.77 -14.77 15.22
C HIS A 85 -3.97 -13.47 15.36
N ALA A 86 -2.84 -13.53 16.07
CA ALA A 86 -1.93 -12.40 16.18
C ALA A 86 -1.25 -12.08 14.83
N ALA A 87 -0.84 -13.11 14.09
CA ALA A 87 -0.24 -12.95 12.77
C ALA A 87 -1.23 -12.36 11.77
N GLU A 88 -2.49 -12.83 11.76
CA GLU A 88 -3.57 -12.25 10.96
C GLU A 88 -3.73 -10.76 11.25
N GLY A 89 -3.80 -10.38 12.53
CA GLY A 89 -3.92 -9.00 12.95
C GLY A 89 -2.77 -8.13 12.41
N ILE A 90 -1.53 -8.60 12.52
CA ILE A 90 -0.35 -7.91 11.99
C ILE A 90 -0.48 -7.70 10.47
N VAL A 91 -0.80 -8.75 9.72
CA VAL A 91 -0.91 -8.68 8.26
C VAL A 91 -2.05 -7.75 7.82
N ILE A 92 -3.18 -7.73 8.53
CA ILE A 92 -4.30 -6.82 8.27
C ILE A 92 -3.87 -5.37 8.44
N TRP A 93 -3.20 -5.03 9.54
CA TRP A 93 -2.71 -3.68 9.75
C TRP A 93 -1.68 -3.28 8.70
N MET A 94 -0.82 -4.21 8.27
CA MET A 94 0.16 -3.95 7.20
C MET A 94 -0.52 -3.67 5.87
N MET A 95 -1.57 -4.41 5.51
CA MET A 95 -2.38 -4.12 4.32
C MET A 95 -3.01 -2.73 4.39
N LEU A 96 -3.59 -2.36 5.53
CA LEU A 96 -4.18 -1.04 5.73
C LEU A 96 -3.12 0.06 5.62
N GLY A 97 -1.96 -0.12 6.25
CA GLY A 97 -0.83 0.79 6.16
C GLY A 97 -0.34 0.97 4.73
N ALA A 98 -0.26 -0.11 3.96
CA ALA A 98 0.15 -0.07 2.56
C ALA A 98 -0.86 0.71 1.69
N VAL A 99 -2.16 0.48 1.87
CA VAL A 99 -3.22 1.24 1.19
C VAL A 99 -3.11 2.73 1.51
N VAL A 100 -3.04 3.08 2.80
CA VAL A 100 -2.91 4.48 3.24
C VAL A 100 -1.64 5.12 2.69
N GLY A 101 -0.51 4.42 2.75
CA GLY A 101 0.76 4.90 2.22
C GLY A 101 0.71 5.16 0.71
N SER A 102 0.02 4.30 -0.05
CA SER A 102 -0.19 4.48 -1.49
C SER A 102 -0.98 5.75 -1.81
N PHE A 103 -2.08 6.00 -1.07
CA PHE A 103 -2.85 7.24 -1.20
C PHE A 103 -1.99 8.46 -0.91
N VAL A 104 -1.25 8.46 0.21
CA VAL A 104 -0.37 9.57 0.57
C VAL A 104 0.69 9.80 -0.52
N GLY A 105 1.34 8.74 -1.00
CA GLY A 105 2.34 8.82 -2.06
C GLY A 105 1.80 9.42 -3.36
N GLY A 106 0.64 8.95 -3.81
CA GLY A 106 -0.04 9.48 -5.00
C GLY A 106 -0.48 10.93 -4.84
N SER A 107 -1.08 11.30 -3.70
CA SER A 107 -1.49 12.67 -3.43
C SER A 107 -0.31 13.64 -3.38
N VAL A 108 0.80 13.26 -2.74
CA VAL A 108 2.02 14.07 -2.69
C VAL A 108 2.58 14.29 -4.09
N ALA A 109 2.68 13.24 -4.91
CA ALA A 109 3.20 13.38 -6.26
C ALA A 109 2.31 14.22 -7.18
N HIS A 110 0.99 14.16 -6.99
CA HIS A 110 0.04 15.01 -7.68
C HIS A 110 0.24 16.49 -7.31
N LEU A 111 0.24 16.80 -6.01
CA LEU A 111 0.41 18.17 -5.50
C LEU A 111 1.77 18.77 -5.89
N VAL A 112 2.84 17.98 -5.77
CA VAL A 112 4.19 18.40 -6.19
C VAL A 112 4.24 18.60 -7.71
N GLY A 113 3.61 17.72 -8.48
CA GLY A 113 3.48 17.86 -9.93
C GLY A 113 2.78 19.17 -10.33
N GLU A 114 1.68 19.49 -9.66
CA GLU A 114 0.93 20.73 -9.89
C GLU A 114 1.73 21.97 -9.51
N PHE A 115 2.37 21.97 -8.34
CA PHE A 115 3.21 23.08 -7.88
C PHE A 115 4.38 23.35 -8.84
N LEU A 116 5.07 22.30 -9.30
CA LEU A 116 6.16 22.43 -10.26
C LEU A 116 5.67 22.95 -11.62
N ARG A 117 4.48 22.53 -12.06
CA ARG A 117 3.87 23.05 -13.29
C ARG A 117 3.53 24.54 -13.16
N ARG A 118 2.92 24.96 -12.04
CA ARG A 118 2.63 26.38 -11.75
C ARG A 118 3.90 27.24 -11.75
N ARG A 119 5.01 26.77 -11.15
CA ARG A 119 6.29 27.49 -11.16
C ARG A 119 6.89 27.67 -12.56
N ARG A 120 6.81 26.66 -13.44
CA ARG A 120 7.33 26.78 -14.81
C ARG A 120 6.57 27.81 -15.64
N VAL A 121 5.26 27.93 -15.46
CA VAL A 121 4.44 28.93 -16.17
C VAL A 121 4.84 30.35 -15.75
N VAL A 122 5.12 30.57 -14.47
CA VAL A 122 5.55 31.88 -13.95
C VAL A 122 6.95 32.28 -14.45
N GLN A 123 7.86 31.34 -14.68
CA GLN A 123 9.21 31.62 -15.20
C GLN A 123 9.25 31.82 -16.73
N ALA A 124 8.17 31.54 -17.45
CA ALA A 124 8.08 31.67 -18.90
C ALA A 124 7.45 33.01 -19.35
N HIS A 125 6.99 33.82 -18.41
CA HIS A 125 6.49 35.18 -18.59
C HIS A 125 7.48 36.18 -18.00
#